data_AF-A0A3C1BM93-F1
#
_entry.id   AF-A0A3C1BM93-F1
#
_cell.length_a   1.000
_cell.length_b   1.000
_cell.length_c   1.000
_cell.angle_alpha   90.00
_cell.angle_beta   90.00
_cell.angle_gamma   90.00
#
_symmetry.space_group_name_H-M   'P 1'
#
loop_
_entity.id
_entity.type
_entity.pdbx_description
1 polymer ?
#
loop_
_entity_poly.entity_id
_entity_poly.type
_entity_poly.pdbx_seq_one_letter_code
_entity_poly.pdbx_strand_id
1 'polypeptide(L)'
;GWIGGAQAGFTDIAVLPFVRQYRIADPVWFDAELGLPNVQKWLMAFLDLPLFLGVMEKYDRWQSGGAGIIFAPQLSGDSKNMQ
;
A
#
# COMPACT_ATOMS: atom_id res chain seq x y z
N GLY A 1 10.40 -10.34 -5.80
CA GLY A 1 11.29 -9.45 -6.56
C GLY A 1 10.48 -8.27 -7.05
N TRP A 2 11.13 -7.16 -7.34
CA TRP A 2 10.48 -5.94 -7.82
C TRP A 2 10.63 -5.84 -9.33
N ILE A 3 9.79 -5.03 -9.98
CA ILE A 3 9.78 -4.89 -11.44
C ILE A 3 11.16 -4.43 -11.94
N GLY A 4 11.80 -3.51 -11.21
CA GLY A 4 13.11 -2.95 -11.54
C GLY A 4 14.33 -3.69 -10.97
N GLY A 5 14.14 -4.79 -10.23
CA GLY A 5 15.25 -5.57 -9.67
C GLY A 5 15.14 -5.86 -8.17
N ALA A 6 16.24 -5.66 -7.43
CA ALA A 6 16.37 -6.14 -6.05
C ALA A 6 15.59 -5.31 -5.01
N GLN A 7 15.27 -4.04 -5.32
CA GLN A 7 14.56 -3.12 -4.41
C GLN A 7 13.35 -2.49 -5.11
N ALA A 8 12.34 -2.11 -4.33
CA ALA A 8 11.17 -1.40 -4.83
C ALA A 8 11.62 -0.06 -5.43
N GLY A 9 11.23 0.19 -6.68
CA GLY A 9 11.62 1.39 -7.40
C GLY A 9 10.43 2.24 -7.82
N PHE A 10 10.73 3.33 -8.52
CA PHE A 10 9.72 4.23 -9.08
C PHE A 10 8.70 3.50 -9.97
N THR A 11 9.18 2.56 -10.81
CA THR A 11 8.33 1.76 -11.69
C THR A 11 7.27 1.00 -10.91
N ASP A 12 7.64 0.42 -9.76
CA ASP A 12 6.71 -0.33 -8.95
C ASP A 12 5.61 0.56 -8.37
N ILE A 13 5.98 1.73 -7.83
CA ILE A 13 5.03 2.70 -7.26
C ILE A 13 4.11 3.28 -8.32
N ALA A 14 4.63 3.59 -9.51
CA ALA A 14 3.86 4.14 -10.62
C ALA A 14 2.81 3.14 -11.15
N VAL A 15 3.12 1.84 -11.15
CA VAL A 15 2.25 0.77 -11.66
C VAL A 15 1.26 0.26 -10.61
N LEU A 16 1.64 0.28 -9.33
CA LEU A 16 0.83 -0.18 -8.19
C LEU A 16 -0.65 0.25 -8.23
N PRO A 17 -1.02 1.53 -8.40
CA PRO A 17 -2.41 1.95 -8.34
C PRO A 17 -3.28 1.29 -9.41
N PHE A 18 -2.74 1.07 -10.62
CA PHE A 18 -3.48 0.48 -11.73
C PHE A 18 -3.73 -1.02 -11.51
N VAL A 19 -2.72 -1.76 -11.05
CA VAL A 19 -2.90 -3.19 -10.74
C VAL A 19 -3.85 -3.37 -9.56
N ARG A 20 -3.76 -2.50 -8.55
CA ARG A 20 -4.68 -2.51 -7.41
C ARG A 20 -6.11 -2.21 -7.84
N GLN A 21 -6.32 -1.22 -8.71
CA GLN A 21 -7.64 -0.89 -9.27
C GLN A 21 -8.21 -2.05 -10.09
N TYR A 22 -7.38 -2.71 -10.89
CA TYR A 22 -7.79 -3.88 -11.66
C TYR A 22 -8.23 -5.04 -10.75
N ARG A 23 -7.51 -5.32 -9.66
CA ARG A 23 -7.93 -6.31 -8.65
C ARG A 23 -9.25 -5.93 -7.97
N ILE A 24 -9.51 -4.64 -7.72
CA ILE A 24 -10.76 -4.19 -7.07
C ILE A 24 -11.99 -4.49 -7.92
N ALA A 25 -11.87 -4.54 -9.26
CA ALA A 25 -12.99 -4.84 -10.15
C ALA A 25 -13.55 -6.25 -9.93
N ASP A 26 -12.69 -7.24 -9.70
CA ASP A 26 -13.06 -8.60 -9.29
C ASP A 26 -11.91 -9.26 -8.49
N PRO A 27 -11.93 -9.14 -7.15
CA PRO A 27 -10.85 -9.67 -6.31
C PRO A 27 -10.77 -11.20 -6.33
N VAL A 28 -11.92 -11.88 -6.43
CA VAL A 28 -11.99 -13.34 -6.34
C VAL A 28 -11.38 -13.95 -7.59
N TRP A 29 -11.78 -13.46 -8.77
CA TRP A 29 -11.20 -13.90 -10.03
C TRP A 29 -9.71 -13.53 -10.12
N PHE A 30 -9.33 -12.32 -9.69
CA PHE A 30 -7.92 -11.90 -9.72
C PHE A 30 -7.03 -12.80 -8.87
N ASP A 31 -7.50 -13.20 -7.68
CA ASP A 31 -6.72 -14.01 -6.74
C ASP A 31 -6.73 -15.51 -7.13
N ALA A 32 -7.84 -16.04 -7.67
CA ALA A 32 -8.00 -17.47 -7.97
C ALA A 32 -7.69 -17.86 -9.43
N GLU A 33 -8.03 -17.03 -10.41
CA GLU A 33 -8.12 -17.43 -11.83
C GLU A 33 -7.14 -16.70 -12.76
N LEU A 34 -6.60 -15.54 -12.36
CA LEU A 34 -5.71 -14.72 -13.21
C LEU A 34 -4.47 -15.49 -13.70
N GLY A 35 -4.01 -16.49 -12.94
CA GLY A 35 -2.87 -17.33 -13.34
C GLY A 35 -1.52 -16.61 -13.38
N LEU A 36 -1.39 -15.44 -12.74
CA LEU A 36 -0.16 -14.63 -12.70
C LEU A 36 0.41 -14.55 -11.27
N PRO A 37 1.00 -15.65 -10.74
CA PRO A 37 1.43 -15.74 -9.34
C PRO A 37 2.52 -14.72 -8.98
N ASN A 38 3.34 -14.28 -9.93
CA ASN A 38 4.36 -13.26 -9.68
C ASN A 38 3.76 -11.86 -9.50
N VAL A 39 2.69 -11.55 -10.23
CA VAL A 39 1.97 -10.27 -10.09
C VAL A 39 1.23 -10.24 -8.76
N GLN A 40 0.58 -11.34 -8.39
CA GLN A 40 -0.09 -11.48 -7.09
C GLN A 40 0.90 -11.31 -5.94
N LYS A 41 2.04 -12.02 -5.97
CA LYS A 41 3.10 -11.90 -4.94
C LYS A 41 3.66 -10.49 -4.86
N TRP A 42 3.92 -9.85 -6.01
CA TRP A 42 4.39 -8.48 -6.08
C TRP A 42 3.39 -7.49 -5.47
N LEU A 43 2.10 -7.63 -5.78
CA LEU A 43 1.04 -6.78 -5.24
C LEU A 43 0.91 -6.97 -3.72
N MET A 44 0.88 -8.21 -3.23
CA MET A 44 0.77 -8.48 -1.79
C MET A 44 1.97 -7.92 -1.02
N ALA A 45 3.20 -8.07 -1.56
CA ALA A 45 4.39 -7.49 -0.95
C ALA A 45 4.29 -5.96 -0.76
N PHE A 46 3.59 -5.24 -1.66
CA PHE A 46 3.32 -3.80 -1.49
C PHE A 46 2.26 -3.51 -0.44
N LEU A 47 1.16 -4.27 -0.46
CA LEU A 47 0.03 -4.04 0.44
C LEU A 47 0.41 -4.33 1.91
N ASP A 48 1.40 -5.19 2.14
CA ASP A 48 1.91 -5.54 3.47
C ASP A 48 3.01 -4.59 3.97
N LEU A 49 3.46 -3.60 3.19
CA LEU A 49 4.48 -2.65 3.65
C LEU A 49 3.95 -1.80 4.81
N PRO A 50 4.72 -1.65 5.92
CA PRO A 50 4.30 -0.81 7.05
C PRO A 50 3.99 0.64 6.64
N LEU A 51 4.77 1.19 5.71
CA LEU A 51 4.51 2.51 5.13
C LEU A 51 3.17 2.57 4.40
N PHE A 52 2.85 1.56 3.59
CA PHE A 52 1.60 1.49 2.86
C PHE A 52 0.40 1.42 3.81
N LEU A 53 0.49 0.59 4.85
CA LEU A 53 -0.54 0.51 5.88
C LEU A 53 -0.71 1.83 6.64
N GLY A 54 0.39 2.52 6.94
CA GLY A 54 0.37 3.82 7.62
C GLY A 54 -0.30 4.94 6.80
N VAL A 55 -0.10 4.98 5.49
CA VAL A 55 -0.74 6.01 4.64
C VAL A 55 -2.21 5.72 4.33
N MET A 56 -2.66 4.47 4.51
CA MET A 56 -4.05 4.07 4.28
C MET A 56 -4.97 4.36 5.48
N GLU A 57 -4.46 5.04 6.51
CA GLU A 57 -5.27 5.53 7.63
C GLU A 57 -6.45 6.37 7.11
N LYS A 58 -7.66 6.00 7.54
CA LYS A 58 -8.87 6.71 7.15
C LYS A 58 -9.10 7.83 8.14
N TYR A 59 -9.07 9.06 7.64
CA TYR A 59 -9.45 10.23 8.39
C TYR A 59 -10.93 10.55 8.18
N ASP A 60 -11.54 11.16 9.21
CA ASP A 60 -12.88 11.71 9.08
C ASP A 60 -12.91 12.74 7.96
N ARG A 61 -14.08 12.83 7.30
CA ARG A 61 -14.29 13.82 6.26
C ARG A 61 -14.09 15.22 6.86
N TRP A 62 -13.29 16.04 6.18
CA TRP A 62 -13.11 17.44 6.56
C TRP A 62 -14.46 18.17 6.63
N GLN A 63 -14.63 18.98 7.68
CA GLN A 63 -15.80 19.82 7.89
C GLN A 63 -15.36 21.25 8.22
N SER A 64 -16.03 22.23 7.64
CA SER A 64 -15.77 23.64 7.92
C SER A 64 -16.05 23.96 9.40
N GLY A 65 -15.09 24.60 10.07
CA GLY A 65 -15.17 24.90 11.51
C GLY A 65 -14.81 23.74 12.44
N GLY A 66 -14.49 22.55 11.89
CA GLY A 66 -13.99 21.42 12.66
C GLY A 66 -12.54 21.61 13.13
N ALA A 67 -12.15 20.89 14.18
CA ALA A 67 -10.76 20.82 14.59
C ALA A 67 -9.91 20.14 13.49
N GLY A 68 -8.78 20.75 13.15
CA GLY A 68 -7.84 20.15 12.20
C GLY A 68 -7.21 18.87 12.75
N ILE A 69 -6.85 17.96 11.85
CA ILE A 69 -6.09 16.75 12.16
C ILE A 69 -4.63 16.94 11.77
N ILE A 70 -3.71 16.48 12.62
CA ILE A 70 -2.28 16.43 12.30
C ILE A 70 -2.02 15.06 11.65
N PHE A 71 -1.54 15.07 10.41
CA PHE A 71 -1.10 13.86 9.73
C PHE A 71 0.26 13.44 10.28
N ALA A 72 0.26 12.43 11.17
CA ALA A 72 1.46 11.80 11.67
C ALA A 72 1.26 10.28 11.57
N PRO A 73 1.47 9.66 10.40
CA PRO A 73 1.40 8.22 10.30
C PRO A 73 2.41 7.66 11.30
N GLN A 74 1.90 6.97 12.33
CA GLN A 74 2.73 6.24 13.27
C GLN A 74 3.36 5.09 12.48
N LEU A 75 4.52 5.33 11.88
CA LEU A 75 5.30 4.29 11.25
C LEU A 75 5.72 3.36 12.39
N SER A 76 4.99 2.25 12.58
CA SER A 76 5.36 1.22 13.55
C SER A 76 6.64 0.56 13.06
N GLY A 77 7.75 1.17 13.43
CA GLY A 77 9.12 0.78 13.13
C GLY A 77 10.02 1.46 14.15
N ASP A 78 10.38 0.69 15.18
CA ASP A 78 11.39 0.98 16.21
C ASP A 78 11.08 2.04 17.28
N SER A 79 10.27 1.65 18.28
CA SER A 79 10.42 2.13 19.68
C SER A 79 11.50 1.36 20.46
N LYS A 80 12.50 0.79 19.77
CA LYS A 80 13.67 0.16 20.38
C LYS A 80 14.93 0.68 19.70
N ASN A 81 15.30 1.91 20.01
CA ASN A 81 16.68 2.44 20.06
C ASN A 81 16.64 3.97 19.93
N MET A 82 16.21 4.65 20.98
CA MET A 82 16.76 5.97 21.28
C MET A 82 16.95 6.01 22.79
N GLN A 83 18.22 5.99 23.19
CA GLN A 83 18.68 6.19 24.56
C GLN A 83 18.27 7.59 25.05
#